data_AF-A0A1A0LPF8-F1
#
_entry.id   AF-A0A1A0LPF8-F1
#
_cell.length_a   1.000
_cell.length_b   1.000
_cell.length_c   1.000
_cell.angle_alpha   90.00
_cell.angle_beta   90.00
_cell.angle_gamma   90.00
#
_symmetry.space_group_name_H-M   'P 1'
#
loop_
_entity.id
_entity.type
_entity.pdbx_description
1 polymer ?
#
loop_
_entity_poly.entity_id
_entity_poly.type
_entity_poly.pdbx_seq_one_letter_code
_entity_poly.pdbx_strand_id
1 'polypeptide(L)'
;MSDATPPAGFGRPDLTAFARLDGLDLSVTGQRLEPDRAVLACRVVEPDQWCRRCGSEGAARDTVIRRLAHEPLGWRPTVLEVVVRRYRCADCGHVWRQDTSAAAEPRAKLSRTGLRWALEGIVVAHLTVARVAEGLGVAWDTANNAVLAEGKRLLINDPTRFEGVKVIGVDGHVWRHTRRGDKYVTVIIDLTPVRDGAGPARLLDMVEGRSKAAFKTWLADRDDAFRDAVEVVAMDGFTGFKTAAAEEIPDAVTVMDSDRPHQSVPREDFTEPAYEGYEHAIVARTCRALAAATRSSDDCYFAIWAGYSGVVSPLPGGPRMHIPNRDYHLYVGTLSDLKAWEQPLTHETPALLHDPPAFVWPADRAWCLASDVDLRIRGSVGRYQGARLAGASRPAAASTHHRTGLGSP
;
A
#
# COMPACT_ATOMS: atom_id res chain seq x y z
N MET A 1 34.62 34.33 -17.58
CA MET A 1 33.38 34.13 -16.81
C MET A 1 32.42 33.36 -17.67
N SER A 2 32.40 32.04 -17.52
CA SER A 2 31.46 31.17 -18.22
C SER A 2 30.13 31.24 -17.48
N ASP A 3 29.13 31.77 -18.18
CA ASP A 3 27.74 31.87 -17.76
C ASP A 3 27.21 30.48 -17.38
N ALA A 4 27.10 30.21 -16.09
CA ALA A 4 26.68 28.94 -15.53
C ALA A 4 25.20 29.01 -15.11
N THR A 5 24.35 29.46 -16.03
CA THR A 5 22.90 29.31 -15.89
C THR A 5 22.54 27.93 -16.49
N PRO A 6 22.12 26.93 -15.68
CA PRO A 6 21.77 25.62 -16.20
C PRO A 6 20.62 25.72 -17.21
N PRO A 7 20.57 24.83 -18.23
CA PRO A 7 19.48 24.79 -19.20
C PRO A 7 18.12 24.68 -18.48
N ALA A 8 17.11 25.39 -19.01
CA ALA A 8 15.84 25.64 -18.35
C ALA A 8 15.24 24.39 -17.68
N GLY A 9 15.17 24.40 -16.34
CA GLY A 9 14.47 23.41 -15.53
C GLY A 9 15.33 22.44 -14.71
N PHE A 10 16.65 22.39 -14.89
CA PHE A 10 17.52 21.49 -14.10
C PHE A 10 18.28 22.24 -12.99
N GLY A 11 18.10 21.80 -11.75
CA GLY A 11 18.90 22.26 -10.61
C GLY A 11 20.31 21.65 -10.59
N ARG A 12 21.20 22.23 -9.79
CA ARG A 12 22.50 21.60 -9.50
C ARG A 12 22.28 20.29 -8.74
N PRO A 13 23.09 19.25 -8.97
CA PRO A 13 23.04 18.05 -8.15
C PRO A 13 23.23 18.41 -6.67
N ASP A 14 22.25 18.04 -5.84
CA ASP A 14 22.29 18.21 -4.40
C ASP A 14 21.86 16.89 -3.75
N LEU A 15 22.81 16.27 -3.04
CA LEU A 15 22.58 15.01 -2.37
C LEU A 15 21.63 15.16 -1.17
N THR A 16 21.58 16.34 -0.54
CA THR A 16 20.66 16.64 0.56
C THR A 16 19.21 16.62 0.06
N ALA A 17 18.94 17.36 -1.02
CA ALA A 17 17.63 17.38 -1.66
C ALA A 17 17.28 16.02 -2.27
N PHE A 18 18.23 15.35 -2.94
CA PHE A 18 18.02 14.03 -3.53
C PHE A 18 17.62 12.98 -2.48
N ALA A 19 18.24 13.03 -1.30
CA ALA A 19 17.92 12.15 -0.17
C ALA A 19 16.78 12.70 0.73
N ARG A 20 16.10 13.79 0.33
CA ARG A 20 14.98 14.40 1.07
C ARG A 20 15.30 14.70 2.54
N LEU A 21 16.50 15.23 2.78
CA LEU A 21 17.00 15.55 4.12
C LEU A 21 16.83 17.03 4.49
N ASP A 22 16.53 17.86 3.49
CA ASP A 22 16.17 19.27 3.62
C ASP A 22 14.95 19.48 4.52
N GLY A 23 13.93 18.63 4.41
CA GLY A 23 12.76 18.63 5.30
C GLY A 23 13.02 18.06 6.71
N LEU A 24 14.24 17.63 7.02
CA LEU A 24 14.62 17.02 8.31
C LEU A 24 15.62 17.87 9.10
N ASP A 25 15.89 19.11 8.68
CA ASP A 25 16.94 20.00 9.21
C ASP A 25 18.33 19.36 9.16
N LEU A 26 18.59 18.53 8.14
CA LEU A 26 19.87 17.87 7.94
C LEU A 26 20.49 18.30 6.61
N SER A 27 21.82 18.43 6.60
CA SER A 27 22.61 18.61 5.38
C SER A 27 23.62 17.49 5.23
N VAL A 28 23.77 16.96 4.02
CA VAL A 28 24.73 15.90 3.73
C VAL A 28 26.12 16.51 3.58
N THR A 29 27.09 15.96 4.30
CA THR A 29 28.50 16.36 4.24
C THR A 29 29.38 15.33 3.53
N GLY A 30 28.86 14.13 3.27
CA GLY A 30 29.57 13.08 2.56
C GLY A 30 28.75 11.81 2.41
N GLN A 31 29.23 10.89 1.56
CA GLN A 31 28.60 9.59 1.34
C GLN A 31 29.65 8.47 1.32
N ARG A 32 29.24 7.28 1.77
CA ARG A 32 29.97 6.02 1.59
C ARG A 32 29.01 4.98 1.04
N LEU A 33 29.31 4.46 -0.15
CA LEU A 33 28.49 3.46 -0.83
C LEU A 33 29.23 2.12 -0.82
N GLU A 34 28.56 1.09 -0.32
CA GLU A 34 29.04 -0.29 -0.23
C GLU A 34 28.01 -1.20 -0.91
N PRO A 35 28.40 -2.34 -1.51
CA PRO A 35 27.50 -3.21 -2.30
C PRO A 35 26.11 -3.45 -1.69
N ASP A 36 26.04 -3.60 -0.37
CA ASP A 36 24.88 -3.96 0.42
C ASP A 36 24.25 -2.78 1.20
N ARG A 37 24.88 -1.60 1.26
CA ARG A 37 24.37 -0.44 2.04
C ARG A 37 24.88 0.91 1.58
N ALA A 38 24.16 1.97 1.93
CA ALA A 38 24.59 3.35 1.78
C ALA A 38 24.67 4.04 3.14
N VAL A 39 25.70 4.87 3.34
CA VAL A 39 25.83 5.73 4.52
C VAL A 39 25.96 7.17 4.09
N LEU A 40 25.12 8.04 4.64
CA LEU A 40 25.18 9.49 4.44
C LEU A 40 25.67 10.14 5.72
N ALA A 41 26.83 10.78 5.66
CA ALA A 41 27.32 11.63 6.75
C ALA A 41 26.53 12.94 6.73
N CYS A 42 25.88 13.27 7.84
CA CYS A 42 24.98 14.41 7.93
C CYS A 42 25.36 15.32 9.10
N ARG A 43 25.04 16.61 8.99
CA ARG A 43 25.05 17.55 10.11
C ARG A 43 23.69 18.21 10.25
N VAL A 44 23.34 18.58 11.47
CA VAL A 44 22.16 19.44 11.74
C VAL A 44 22.43 20.83 11.15
N VAL A 45 21.44 21.38 10.43
CA VAL A 45 21.54 22.69 9.77
C VAL A 45 21.56 23.80 10.82
N GLU A 46 20.56 23.82 11.70
CA GLU A 46 20.39 24.90 12.67
C GLU A 46 21.25 24.72 13.93
N PRO A 47 21.95 25.78 14.39
CA PRO A 47 22.68 25.75 15.65
C PRO A 47 21.73 25.89 16.86
N ASP A 48 21.67 24.86 17.70
CA ASP A 48 20.90 24.87 18.96
C ASP A 48 21.76 25.38 20.14
N GLN A 49 22.33 26.58 20.03
CA GLN A 49 23.35 27.08 20.95
C GLN A 49 22.81 27.80 22.20
N TRP A 50 21.50 27.95 22.35
CA TRP A 50 20.91 28.73 23.44
C TRP A 50 20.41 27.85 24.58
N CYS A 51 20.80 28.19 25.82
CA CYS A 51 20.41 27.40 26.98
C CYS A 51 18.93 27.58 27.32
N ARG A 52 18.15 26.49 27.23
CA ARG A 52 16.71 26.48 27.57
C ARG A 52 16.40 26.72 29.06
N ARG A 53 17.42 26.82 29.94
CA ARG A 53 17.25 27.10 31.39
C ARG A 53 17.48 28.55 31.77
N CYS A 54 18.53 29.18 31.26
CA CYS A 54 18.93 30.55 31.66
C CYS A 54 19.03 31.53 30.50
N GLY A 55 18.83 31.10 29.25
CA GLY A 55 18.89 31.95 28.06
C GLY A 55 20.30 32.25 27.55
N SER A 56 21.35 31.96 28.33
CA SER A 56 22.73 32.22 27.93
C SER A 56 23.22 31.30 26.80
N GLU A 57 24.18 31.77 26.01
CA GLU A 57 24.83 31.00 24.95
C GLU A 57 25.66 29.83 25.54
N GLY A 58 25.60 28.69 24.87
CA GLY A 58 26.39 27.50 25.19
C GLY A 58 27.53 27.28 24.21
N ALA A 59 28.69 26.89 24.74
CA ALA A 59 29.82 26.49 23.91
C ALA A 59 29.66 25.01 23.49
N ALA A 60 30.01 24.71 22.23
CA ALA A 60 30.10 23.33 21.75
C ALA A 60 31.25 22.62 22.51
N ARG A 61 30.92 21.55 23.22
CA ARG A 61 31.87 20.79 24.04
C ARG A 61 32.47 19.62 23.25
N ASP A 62 31.61 18.85 22.59
CA ASP A 62 32.00 17.68 21.80
C ASP A 62 30.84 17.28 20.86
N THR A 63 31.02 16.17 20.13
CA THR A 63 30.02 15.63 19.21
C THR A 63 29.76 14.16 19.46
N VAL A 64 28.53 13.72 19.19
CA VAL A 64 28.14 12.31 19.14
C VAL A 64 27.51 11.99 17.79
N ILE A 65 27.64 10.74 17.33
CA ILE A 65 26.99 10.30 16.10
C ILE A 65 25.65 9.64 16.43
N ARG A 66 24.56 10.17 15.86
CA ARG A 66 23.24 9.55 15.88
C ARG A 66 23.02 8.82 14.56
N ARG A 67 22.83 7.50 14.62
CA ARG A 67 22.52 6.67 13.46
C ARG A 67 21.00 6.52 13.29
N LEU A 68 20.49 6.80 12.10
CA LEU A 68 19.08 6.65 11.74
C LEU A 68 18.94 5.83 10.46
N ALA A 69 18.08 4.82 10.47
CA ALA A 69 17.64 4.16 9.25
C ALA A 69 16.78 5.11 8.41
N HIS A 70 17.02 5.13 7.11
CA HIS A 70 16.38 6.04 6.17
C HIS A 70 15.80 5.27 4.99
N GLU A 71 15.02 5.96 4.16
CA GLU A 71 14.45 5.32 2.97
C GLU A 71 15.57 4.77 2.06
N PRO A 72 15.38 3.61 1.42
CA PRO A 72 16.46 2.95 0.69
C PRO A 72 16.80 3.69 -0.60
N LEU A 73 18.08 4.00 -0.82
CA LEU A 73 18.56 4.60 -2.06
C LEU A 73 19.11 3.53 -2.99
N GLY A 74 18.49 3.37 -4.17
CA GLY A 74 18.94 2.41 -5.18
C GLY A 74 18.98 0.96 -4.68
N TRP A 75 17.93 0.55 -3.96
CA TRP A 75 17.79 -0.77 -3.30
C TRP A 75 18.70 -1.03 -2.11
N ARG A 76 19.53 -0.06 -1.71
CA ARG A 76 20.44 -0.21 -0.57
C ARG A 76 19.79 0.33 0.70
N PRO A 77 19.74 -0.46 1.78
CA PRO A 77 19.53 0.07 3.11
C PRO A 77 20.43 1.27 3.36
N THR A 78 19.82 2.38 3.76
CA THR A 78 20.50 3.67 3.88
C THR A 78 20.50 4.11 5.34
N VAL A 79 21.68 4.45 5.85
CA VAL A 79 21.88 4.94 7.22
C VAL A 79 22.37 6.38 7.19
N LEU A 80 21.71 7.25 7.95
CA LEU A 80 22.20 8.59 8.23
C LEU A 80 23.12 8.55 9.45
N GLU A 81 24.37 8.99 9.30
CA GLU A 81 25.29 9.27 10.40
C GLU A 81 25.24 10.76 10.71
N VAL A 82 24.33 11.15 11.61
CA VAL A 82 24.12 12.55 11.98
C VAL A 82 25.11 12.95 13.07
N VAL A 83 25.97 13.91 12.77
CA VAL A 83 26.85 14.56 13.76
C VAL A 83 26.00 15.50 14.61
N VAL A 84 25.85 15.17 15.88
CA VAL A 84 25.06 15.93 16.86
C VAL A 84 26.02 16.56 17.87
N ARG A 85 26.09 17.89 17.91
CA ARG A 85 26.89 18.62 18.90
C ARG A 85 26.24 18.53 20.29
N ARG A 86 27.09 18.48 21.32
CA ARG A 86 26.69 18.70 22.72
C ARG A 86 27.20 20.06 23.17
N TYR A 87 26.30 20.86 23.72
CA TYR A 87 26.61 22.17 24.27
C TYR A 87 26.73 22.11 25.78
N ARG A 88 27.53 23.02 26.34
CA ARG A 88 27.54 23.34 27.76
C ARG A 88 27.33 24.84 27.91
N CYS A 89 26.34 25.23 28.72
CA CYS A 89 26.10 26.62 29.07
C CYS A 89 27.28 27.17 29.88
N ALA A 90 27.78 28.35 29.51
CA ALA A 90 28.87 29.02 30.22
C ALA A 90 28.47 29.43 31.65
N ASP A 91 27.22 29.85 31.85
CA ASP A 91 26.77 30.44 33.12
C ASP A 91 26.25 29.40 34.12
N CYS A 92 25.29 28.56 33.70
CA CYS A 92 24.64 27.60 34.61
C CYS A 92 25.21 26.17 34.50
N GLY A 93 26.15 25.91 33.59
CA GLY A 93 26.76 24.60 33.40
C GLY A 93 25.85 23.51 32.80
N HIS A 94 24.60 23.83 32.46
CA HIS A 94 23.65 22.90 31.85
C HIS A 94 24.19 22.34 30.51
N VAL A 95 23.97 21.05 30.26
CA VAL A 95 24.45 20.36 29.06
C VAL A 95 23.27 19.80 28.28
N TRP A 96 23.25 20.03 26.97
CA TRP A 96 22.22 19.52 26.06
C TRP A 96 22.83 19.07 24.73
N ARG A 97 22.04 18.31 23.96
CA ARG A 97 22.37 17.90 22.59
C ARG A 97 21.62 18.81 21.63
N GLN A 98 22.20 19.07 20.47
CA GLN A 98 21.48 19.67 19.35
C GLN A 98 20.15 18.95 19.12
N ASP A 99 19.11 19.75 18.91
CA ASP A 99 17.81 19.23 18.51
C ASP A 99 17.91 18.46 17.18
N THR A 100 17.27 17.30 17.14
CA THR A 100 17.15 16.44 15.95
C THR A 100 15.73 15.92 15.78
N SER A 101 14.76 16.58 16.42
CA SER A 101 13.34 16.19 16.42
C SER A 101 12.70 16.31 15.03
N ALA A 102 13.17 17.22 14.18
CA ALA A 102 12.79 17.26 12.77
C ALA A 102 13.17 15.95 12.05
N ALA A 103 14.39 15.43 12.29
CA ALA A 103 14.84 14.18 11.69
C ALA A 103 14.22 12.92 12.30
N ALA A 104 14.08 12.86 13.63
CA ALA A 104 13.53 11.70 14.34
C ALA A 104 13.21 11.98 15.82
N GLU A 105 12.11 11.42 16.31
CA GLU A 105 11.71 11.44 17.73
C GLU A 105 12.83 10.95 18.67
N PRO A 106 12.85 11.36 19.96
CA PRO A 106 13.81 10.84 20.93
C PRO A 106 13.85 9.32 20.96
N ARG A 107 15.06 8.75 20.94
CA ARG A 107 15.35 7.29 20.92
C ARG A 107 14.88 6.53 19.67
N ALA A 108 14.16 7.17 18.74
CA ALA A 108 13.78 6.54 17.48
C ALA A 108 15.00 6.13 16.67
N LYS A 109 14.88 4.98 16.00
CA LYS A 109 15.91 4.35 15.16
C LYS A 109 15.73 4.66 13.68
N LEU A 110 14.53 5.08 13.28
CA LEU A 110 14.19 5.47 11.93
C LEU A 110 14.14 7.01 11.87
N SER A 111 14.57 7.57 10.74
CA SER A 111 14.22 8.93 10.36
C SER A 111 12.72 9.05 10.06
N ARG A 112 12.15 10.25 10.14
CA ARG A 112 10.74 10.48 9.77
C ARG A 112 10.43 10.04 8.35
N THR A 113 11.34 10.32 7.41
CA THR A 113 11.22 9.86 6.02
C THR A 113 11.28 8.33 5.90
N GLY A 114 12.20 7.66 6.62
CA GLY A 114 12.27 6.20 6.64
C GLY A 114 11.01 5.56 7.24
N LEU A 115 10.43 6.18 8.26
CA LEU A 115 9.17 5.75 8.87
C LEU A 115 7.97 5.94 7.91
N ARG A 116 7.92 7.06 7.20
CA ARG A 116 6.90 7.31 6.17
C ARG A 116 7.00 6.28 5.04
N TRP A 117 8.20 6.02 4.54
CA TRP A 117 8.45 4.99 3.52
C TRP A 117 7.97 3.61 3.98
N ALA A 118 8.22 3.24 5.24
CA ALA A 118 7.76 1.99 5.82
C ALA A 118 6.23 1.89 5.87
N LEU A 119 5.56 2.97 6.28
CA LEU A 119 4.10 3.02 6.37
C LEU A 119 3.45 2.96 4.99
N GLU A 120 3.92 3.75 4.02
CA GLU A 120 3.46 3.69 2.63
C GLU A 120 3.72 2.31 2.01
N GLY A 121 4.87 1.70 2.31
CA GLY A 121 5.21 0.35 1.88
C GLY A 121 4.18 -0.69 2.32
N ILE A 122 3.71 -0.62 3.57
CA ILE A 122 2.72 -1.57 4.10
C ILE A 122 1.30 -1.24 3.62
N VAL A 123 0.89 0.02 3.70
CA VAL A 123 -0.51 0.42 3.45
C VAL A 123 -0.83 0.49 1.97
N VAL A 124 0.08 1.04 1.15
CA VAL A 124 -0.16 1.32 -0.27
C VAL A 124 0.45 0.24 -1.17
N ALA A 125 1.65 -0.23 -0.82
CA ALA A 125 2.35 -1.23 -1.61
C ALA A 125 2.19 -2.67 -1.09
N HIS A 126 1.45 -2.87 0.00
CA HIS A 126 1.16 -4.19 0.59
C HIS A 126 2.41 -5.02 0.90
N LEU A 127 3.53 -4.37 1.23
CA LEU A 127 4.74 -5.04 1.66
C LEU A 127 4.55 -5.68 3.02
N THR A 128 5.23 -6.81 3.24
CA THR A 128 5.33 -7.40 4.58
C THR A 128 6.26 -6.55 5.46
N VAL A 129 6.04 -6.61 6.78
CA VAL A 129 6.95 -5.98 7.75
C VAL A 129 8.39 -6.51 7.60
N ALA A 130 8.55 -7.78 7.23
CA ALA A 130 9.86 -8.37 6.95
C ALA A 130 10.56 -7.67 5.77
N ARG A 131 9.83 -7.39 4.68
CA ARG A 131 10.38 -6.69 3.53
C ARG A 131 10.72 -5.23 3.85
N VAL A 132 9.91 -4.57 4.67
CA VAL A 132 10.21 -3.22 5.17
C VAL A 132 11.47 -3.21 6.04
N ALA A 133 11.60 -4.16 6.97
CA ALA A 133 12.76 -4.29 7.84
C ALA A 133 14.05 -4.52 7.04
N GLU A 134 14.00 -5.39 6.03
CA GLU A 134 15.09 -5.63 5.09
C GLU A 134 15.45 -4.36 4.33
N GLY A 135 14.47 -3.66 3.74
CA GLY A 135 14.71 -2.42 3.01
C GLY A 135 15.36 -1.34 3.86
N LEU A 136 14.92 -1.17 5.10
CA LEU A 136 15.49 -0.20 6.05
C LEU A 136 16.81 -0.65 6.69
N GLY A 137 17.17 -1.93 6.58
CA GLY A 137 18.34 -2.50 7.26
C GLY A 137 18.21 -2.51 8.79
N VAL A 138 17.01 -2.78 9.31
CA VAL A 138 16.74 -2.84 10.75
C VAL A 138 16.18 -4.20 11.17
N ALA A 139 16.23 -4.49 12.47
CA ALA A 139 15.56 -5.69 13.00
C ALA A 139 14.05 -5.61 12.78
N TRP A 140 13.42 -6.78 12.56
CA TRP A 140 11.97 -6.89 12.32
C TRP A 140 11.15 -6.17 13.40
N ASP A 141 11.45 -6.40 14.69
CA ASP A 141 10.72 -5.75 15.80
C ASP A 141 10.85 -4.23 15.79
N THR A 142 11.98 -3.70 15.31
CA THR A 142 12.20 -2.25 15.21
C THR A 142 11.28 -1.65 14.15
N ALA A 143 11.17 -2.28 12.98
CA ALA A 143 10.25 -1.86 11.93
C ALA A 143 8.79 -2.02 12.38
N ASN A 144 8.43 -3.20 12.91
CA ASN A 144 7.07 -3.50 13.36
C ASN A 144 6.56 -2.49 14.39
N ASN A 145 7.33 -2.25 15.46
CA ASN A 145 6.92 -1.34 16.52
C ASN A 145 6.81 0.11 16.02
N ALA A 146 7.72 0.56 15.16
CA ALA A 146 7.68 1.89 14.61
C ALA A 146 6.46 2.11 13.69
N VAL A 147 6.19 1.16 12.79
CA VAL A 147 5.03 1.21 11.90
C VAL A 147 3.74 1.16 12.68
N LEU A 148 3.60 0.27 13.66
CA LEU A 148 2.36 0.18 14.45
C LEU A 148 2.10 1.45 15.25
N ALA A 149 3.15 2.03 15.85
CA ALA A 149 3.02 3.29 16.58
C ALA A 149 2.59 4.44 15.65
N GLU A 150 3.21 4.54 14.47
CA GLU A 150 2.89 5.60 13.52
C GLU A 150 1.54 5.40 12.84
N GLY A 151 1.20 4.17 12.47
CA GLY A 151 -0.11 3.81 11.93
C GLY A 151 -1.22 4.15 12.92
N LYS A 152 -1.05 3.87 14.21
CA LYS A 152 -1.98 4.33 15.24
C LYS A 152 -2.05 5.85 15.29
N ARG A 153 -0.90 6.55 15.33
CA ARG A 153 -0.86 8.00 15.42
C ARG A 153 -1.57 8.70 14.24
N LEU A 154 -1.34 8.23 13.01
CA LEU A 154 -1.84 8.86 11.79
C LEU A 154 -3.23 8.41 11.36
N LEU A 155 -3.53 7.11 11.51
CA LEU A 155 -4.75 6.52 10.94
C LEU A 155 -5.85 6.31 11.98
N ILE A 156 -5.50 6.24 13.27
CA ILE A 156 -6.44 5.85 14.33
C ILE A 156 -6.63 6.94 15.40
N ASN A 157 -5.56 7.60 15.83
CA ASN A 157 -5.61 8.48 16.99
C ASN A 157 -6.10 9.89 16.67
N ASP A 158 -6.32 10.22 15.40
CA ASP A 158 -6.86 11.52 15.00
C ASP A 158 -8.39 11.54 15.20
N PRO A 159 -8.91 12.28 16.21
CA PRO A 159 -10.34 12.31 16.50
C PRO A 159 -11.16 12.95 15.37
N THR A 160 -10.53 13.78 14.53
CA THR A 160 -11.22 14.42 13.38
C THR A 160 -11.71 13.40 12.35
N ARG A 161 -11.26 12.13 12.43
CA ARG A 161 -11.78 11.03 11.61
C ARG A 161 -13.29 10.81 11.77
N PHE A 162 -13.87 11.26 12.88
CA PHE A 162 -15.30 11.16 13.18
C PHE A 162 -16.10 12.39 12.74
N GLU A 163 -15.45 13.47 12.32
CA GLU A 163 -16.15 14.69 11.90
C GLU A 163 -17.00 14.44 10.66
N GLY A 164 -18.26 14.90 10.74
CA GLY A 164 -19.22 14.83 9.64
C GLY A 164 -19.79 13.43 9.35
N VAL A 165 -19.49 12.43 10.18
CA VAL A 165 -20.02 11.07 10.00
C VAL A 165 -21.52 11.05 10.29
N LYS A 166 -22.30 10.58 9.32
CA LYS A 166 -23.76 10.44 9.39
C LYS A 166 -24.25 9.05 9.02
N VAL A 167 -23.50 8.33 8.18
CA VAL A 167 -23.79 6.94 7.81
C VAL A 167 -22.61 6.07 8.19
N ILE A 168 -22.84 5.08 9.04
CA ILE A 168 -21.82 4.08 9.38
C ILE A 168 -22.20 2.72 8.79
N GLY A 169 -21.20 2.02 8.25
CA GLY A 169 -21.25 0.60 7.93
C GLY A 169 -20.56 -0.21 9.02
N VAL A 170 -21.15 -1.32 9.44
CA VAL A 170 -20.53 -2.26 10.37
C VAL A 170 -20.58 -3.68 9.80
N ASP A 171 -19.42 -4.33 9.73
CA ASP A 171 -19.29 -5.70 9.25
C ASP A 171 -18.34 -6.52 10.13
N GLY A 172 -18.45 -7.85 10.07
CA GLY A 172 -17.57 -8.79 10.74
C GLY A 172 -16.58 -9.43 9.76
N HIS A 173 -15.29 -9.14 9.92
CA HIS A 173 -14.24 -9.80 9.17
C HIS A 173 -13.63 -10.96 9.97
N VAL A 174 -13.50 -12.13 9.35
CA VAL A 174 -12.78 -13.27 9.93
C VAL A 174 -11.35 -13.21 9.46
N TRP A 175 -10.44 -12.97 10.40
CA TRP A 175 -9.01 -12.99 10.15
C TRP A 175 -8.37 -14.19 10.83
N ARG A 176 -7.51 -14.90 10.08
CA ARG A 176 -6.81 -16.08 10.59
C ARG A 176 -5.32 -15.93 10.35
N HIS A 177 -4.58 -15.68 11.42
CA HIS A 177 -3.13 -15.52 11.36
C HIS A 177 -2.37 -16.86 11.46
N THR A 178 -2.97 -17.89 12.07
CA THR A 178 -2.34 -19.20 12.23
C THR A 178 -3.29 -20.35 11.89
N ARG A 179 -2.76 -21.59 11.81
CA ARG A 179 -3.57 -22.80 11.57
C ARG A 179 -4.65 -23.05 12.64
N ARG A 180 -4.71 -22.32 13.77
CA ARG A 180 -5.79 -22.44 14.77
C ARG A 180 -6.21 -21.06 15.29
N GLY A 181 -7.50 -20.91 15.62
CA GLY A 181 -8.07 -19.70 16.19
C GLY A 181 -8.46 -18.67 15.13
N ASP A 182 -9.75 -18.65 14.79
CA ASP A 182 -10.32 -17.57 14.01
C ASP A 182 -10.39 -16.32 14.91
N LYS A 183 -9.84 -15.21 14.44
CA LYS A 183 -9.99 -13.92 15.08
C LYS A 183 -11.01 -13.12 14.29
N TYR A 184 -12.14 -12.87 14.91
CA TYR A 184 -13.12 -11.96 14.35
C TYR A 184 -12.69 -10.53 14.63
N VAL A 185 -12.96 -9.63 13.69
CA VAL A 185 -12.77 -8.19 13.83
C VAL A 185 -14.05 -7.50 13.36
N THR A 186 -14.56 -6.57 14.16
CA THR A 186 -15.65 -5.68 13.76
C THR A 186 -15.03 -4.51 13.01
N VAL A 187 -15.39 -4.37 11.73
CA VAL A 187 -14.93 -3.30 10.85
C VAL A 187 -16.01 -2.22 10.83
N ILE A 188 -15.61 -0.98 11.07
CA ILE A 188 -16.53 0.16 11.15
C ILE A 188 -16.07 1.19 10.13
N ILE A 189 -16.97 1.56 9.23
CA ILE A 189 -16.66 2.33 8.03
C ILE A 189 -17.61 3.52 7.99
N ASP A 190 -17.10 4.69 7.64
CA ASP A 190 -17.92 5.84 7.28
C ASP A 190 -18.31 5.76 5.80
N LEU A 191 -19.62 5.68 5.57
CA LEU A 191 -20.24 5.62 4.25
C LEU A 191 -20.79 7.00 3.81
N THR A 192 -20.66 8.02 4.66
CA THR A 192 -21.16 9.38 4.38
C THR A 192 -20.64 9.95 3.05
N PRO A 193 -19.34 9.85 2.72
CA PRO A 193 -18.83 10.35 1.43
C PRO A 193 -19.42 9.63 0.22
N VAL A 194 -19.77 8.35 0.38
CA VAL A 194 -20.39 7.55 -0.69
C VAL A 194 -21.84 7.99 -0.88
N ARG A 195 -22.59 8.13 0.22
CA ARG A 195 -23.98 8.65 0.19
C ARG A 195 -24.03 10.02 -0.47
N ASP A 196 -23.12 10.91 -0.10
CA ASP A 196 -23.12 12.31 -0.52
C ASP A 196 -22.43 12.51 -1.90
N GLY A 197 -21.89 11.45 -2.51
CA GLY A 197 -21.16 11.53 -3.79
C GLY A 197 -19.84 12.30 -3.71
N ALA A 198 -19.30 12.51 -2.51
CA ALA A 198 -18.11 13.30 -2.24
C ALA A 198 -16.81 12.48 -2.31
N GLY A 199 -16.88 11.15 -2.24
CA GLY A 199 -15.68 10.30 -2.29
C GLY A 199 -15.90 8.84 -1.88
N PRO A 200 -14.81 8.07 -1.71
CA PRO A 200 -14.88 6.69 -1.25
C PRO A 200 -15.23 6.60 0.24
N ALA A 201 -15.68 5.42 0.65
CA ALA A 201 -15.85 5.09 2.06
C ALA A 201 -14.53 5.21 2.84
N ARG A 202 -14.62 5.58 4.12
CA ARG A 202 -13.45 5.80 4.99
C ARG A 202 -13.47 4.79 6.13
N LEU A 203 -12.35 4.15 6.43
CA LEU A 203 -12.24 3.29 7.61
C LEU A 203 -12.28 4.15 8.88
N LEU A 204 -13.23 3.89 9.77
CA LEU A 204 -13.27 4.51 11.09
C LEU A 204 -12.52 3.67 12.11
N ASP A 205 -12.74 2.36 12.15
CA ASP A 205 -12.04 1.48 13.09
C ASP A 205 -12.07 0.00 12.72
N MET A 206 -11.18 -0.77 13.37
CA MET A 206 -11.13 -2.23 13.33
C MET A 206 -10.95 -2.77 14.75
N VAL A 207 -12.04 -3.22 15.36
CA VAL A 207 -12.08 -3.62 16.77
C VAL A 207 -12.05 -5.15 16.89
N GLU A 208 -11.22 -5.69 17.78
CA GLU A 208 -11.15 -7.14 18.01
C GLU A 208 -12.48 -7.70 18.53
N GLY A 209 -12.91 -8.83 17.94
CA GLY A 209 -14.16 -9.52 18.21
C GLY A 209 -15.29 -9.17 17.24
N ARG A 210 -16.18 -10.14 16.99
CA ARG A 210 -17.49 -9.92 16.33
C ARG A 210 -18.57 -10.26 17.36
N SER A 211 -18.90 -9.27 18.17
CA SER A 211 -19.90 -9.42 19.23
C SER A 211 -20.71 -8.14 19.38
N LYS A 212 -21.93 -8.27 19.92
CA LYS A 212 -22.71 -7.13 20.40
C LYS A 212 -21.86 -6.23 21.30
N ALA A 213 -21.08 -6.81 22.20
CA ALA A 213 -20.26 -6.08 23.16
C ALA A 213 -19.18 -5.22 22.47
N ALA A 214 -18.48 -5.74 21.45
CA ALA A 214 -17.43 -5.01 20.75
C ALA A 214 -17.98 -3.73 20.09
N PHE A 215 -19.08 -3.85 19.34
CA PHE A 215 -19.69 -2.70 18.68
C PHE A 215 -20.36 -1.75 19.67
N LYS A 216 -21.04 -2.29 20.69
CA LYS A 216 -21.67 -1.49 21.76
C LYS A 216 -20.64 -0.64 22.51
N THR A 217 -19.55 -1.25 22.98
CA THR A 217 -18.48 -0.51 23.68
C THR A 217 -17.88 0.54 22.76
N TRP A 218 -17.64 0.22 21.49
CA TRP A 218 -17.10 1.21 20.55
C TRP A 218 -18.03 2.41 20.36
N LEU A 219 -19.35 2.21 20.29
CA LEU A 219 -20.33 3.30 20.22
C LEU A 219 -20.38 4.09 21.53
N ALA A 220 -20.40 3.42 22.68
CA ALA A 220 -20.43 4.05 24.00
C ALA A 220 -19.19 4.89 24.32
N ASP A 221 -18.04 4.55 23.72
CA ASP A 221 -16.79 5.32 23.82
C ASP A 221 -16.78 6.57 22.89
N ARG A 222 -17.88 6.88 22.19
CA ARG A 222 -18.05 8.12 21.41
C ARG A 222 -18.79 9.15 22.25
N ASP A 223 -18.56 10.42 21.94
CA ASP A 223 -19.29 11.51 22.57
C ASP A 223 -20.75 11.56 22.09
N ASP A 224 -21.59 12.26 22.85
CA ASP A 224 -23.02 12.39 22.53
C ASP A 224 -23.22 13.09 21.18
N ALA A 225 -22.38 14.08 20.85
CA ALA A 225 -22.45 14.80 19.58
C ALA A 225 -22.27 13.87 18.36
N PHE A 226 -21.33 12.93 18.42
CA PHE A 226 -21.17 11.92 17.38
C PHE A 226 -22.37 10.97 17.32
N ARG A 227 -22.81 10.43 18.48
CA ARG A 227 -23.91 9.47 18.55
C ARG A 227 -25.21 10.06 18.00
N ASP A 228 -25.52 11.29 18.36
CA ASP A 228 -26.70 12.02 17.91
C ASP A 228 -26.65 12.38 16.41
N ALA A 229 -25.44 12.49 15.83
CA ALA A 229 -25.25 12.81 14.41
C ALA A 229 -25.38 11.60 13.47
N VAL A 230 -25.28 10.37 13.99
CA VAL A 230 -25.42 9.15 13.17
C VAL A 230 -26.89 8.94 12.81
N GLU A 231 -27.19 9.04 11.52
CA GLU A 231 -28.54 8.92 10.96
C GLU A 231 -28.84 7.48 10.51
N VAL A 232 -27.83 6.75 10.03
CA VAL A 232 -28.00 5.41 9.42
C VAL A 232 -26.88 4.47 9.82
N VAL A 233 -27.25 3.23 10.14
CA VAL A 233 -26.32 2.11 10.37
C VAL A 233 -26.59 1.01 9.34
N ALA A 234 -25.72 0.90 8.34
CA ALA A 234 -25.70 -0.24 7.42
C ALA A 234 -24.98 -1.41 8.07
N MET A 235 -25.61 -2.58 8.11
CA MET A 235 -25.06 -3.76 8.80
C MET A 235 -25.43 -5.06 8.10
N ASP A 236 -24.65 -6.11 8.35
CA ASP A 236 -25.03 -7.47 7.98
C ASP A 236 -26.23 -7.97 8.82
N GLY A 237 -26.72 -9.18 8.51
CA GLY A 237 -27.80 -9.81 9.27
C GLY A 237 -27.45 -10.21 10.71
N PHE A 238 -26.29 -9.81 11.26
CA PHE A 238 -25.90 -10.15 12.62
C PHE A 238 -26.73 -9.37 13.65
N THR A 239 -27.59 -10.09 14.37
CA THR A 239 -28.50 -9.52 15.39
C THR A 239 -27.78 -8.74 16.49
N GLY A 240 -26.52 -9.07 16.78
CA GLY A 240 -25.70 -8.36 17.76
C GLY A 240 -25.47 -6.89 17.40
N PHE A 241 -25.25 -6.57 16.12
CA PHE A 241 -25.05 -5.18 15.68
C PHE A 241 -26.34 -4.37 15.78
N LYS A 242 -27.46 -4.95 15.34
CA LYS A 242 -28.79 -4.32 15.47
C LYS A 242 -29.12 -3.99 16.92
N THR A 243 -28.86 -4.92 17.83
CA THR A 243 -29.13 -4.70 19.25
C THR A 243 -28.22 -3.63 19.85
N ALA A 244 -26.94 -3.59 19.48
CA ALA A 244 -26.02 -2.54 19.94
C ALA A 244 -26.42 -1.15 19.40
N ALA A 245 -26.79 -1.05 18.13
CA ALA A 245 -27.25 0.20 17.53
C ALA A 245 -28.53 0.72 18.22
N ALA A 246 -29.52 -0.15 18.42
CA ALA A 246 -30.77 0.23 19.09
C ALA A 246 -30.58 0.68 20.55
N GLU A 247 -29.51 0.22 21.21
CA GLU A 247 -29.20 0.60 22.61
C GLU A 247 -28.39 1.90 22.70
N GLU A 248 -27.45 2.16 21.78
CA GLU A 248 -26.50 3.28 21.90
C GLU A 248 -26.82 4.47 20.97
N ILE A 249 -27.53 4.24 19.86
CA ILE A 249 -27.93 5.24 18.86
C ILE A 249 -29.38 4.97 18.41
N PRO A 250 -30.36 5.10 19.31
CA PRO A 250 -31.74 4.64 19.08
C PRO A 250 -32.47 5.37 17.94
N ASP A 251 -32.05 6.60 17.61
CA ASP A 251 -32.65 7.41 16.56
C ASP A 251 -32.11 7.08 15.15
N ALA A 252 -31.02 6.30 15.08
CA ALA A 252 -30.42 5.90 13.81
C ALA A 252 -31.22 4.78 13.13
N VAL A 253 -31.46 4.91 11.83
CA VAL A 253 -32.13 3.88 11.04
C VAL A 253 -31.16 2.74 10.74
N THR A 254 -31.48 1.52 11.21
CA THR A 254 -30.70 0.33 10.87
C THR A 254 -31.13 -0.22 9.51
N VAL A 255 -30.20 -0.32 8.57
CA VAL A 255 -30.41 -0.86 7.22
C VAL A 255 -29.62 -2.16 7.07
N MET A 256 -30.25 -3.19 6.54
CA MET A 256 -29.57 -4.45 6.20
C MET A 256 -28.89 -4.31 4.84
N ASP A 257 -27.61 -4.65 4.78
CA ASP A 257 -26.89 -4.74 3.51
C ASP A 257 -27.42 -5.92 2.68
N SER A 258 -27.87 -5.63 1.45
CA SER A 258 -28.53 -6.60 0.56
C SER A 258 -27.56 -7.50 -0.21
N ASP A 259 -26.25 -7.30 -0.13
CA ASP A 259 -25.26 -7.98 -0.96
C ASP A 259 -24.84 -9.39 -0.49
N ARG A 260 -25.79 -10.15 0.08
CA ARG A 260 -25.67 -11.61 0.16
C ARG A 260 -26.86 -12.32 -0.46
N PRO A 261 -26.90 -12.50 -1.79
CA PRO A 261 -27.60 -13.66 -2.31
C PRO A 261 -26.79 -14.91 -1.92
N HIS A 262 -27.49 -16.02 -1.66
CA HIS A 262 -26.96 -17.38 -1.43
C HIS A 262 -26.60 -17.77 0.01
N GLN A 263 -27.58 -17.72 0.93
CA GLN A 263 -27.98 -18.96 1.61
C GLN A 263 -29.51 -19.05 1.62
N SER A 264 -30.05 -20.05 0.93
CA SER A 264 -31.47 -20.47 0.86
C SER A 264 -32.48 -19.64 0.06
N VAL A 265 -32.36 -19.61 -1.28
CA VAL A 265 -33.52 -19.41 -2.17
C VAL A 265 -33.45 -20.45 -3.30
N PRO A 266 -34.54 -21.18 -3.65
CA PRO A 266 -34.55 -22.16 -4.73
C PRO A 266 -34.24 -21.52 -6.09
N ARG A 267 -33.48 -22.26 -6.90
CA ARG A 267 -33.16 -21.94 -8.30
C ARG A 267 -34.45 -21.91 -9.12
N GLU A 268 -34.83 -20.73 -9.60
CA GLU A 268 -35.48 -20.56 -10.90
C GLU A 268 -35.31 -19.09 -11.32
N ASP A 269 -34.79 -18.92 -12.54
CA ASP A 269 -34.69 -17.69 -13.33
C ASP A 269 -33.82 -16.53 -12.80
N PHE A 270 -32.49 -16.72 -12.85
CA PHE A 270 -31.55 -15.63 -13.06
C PHE A 270 -30.88 -15.81 -14.43
N THR A 271 -31.16 -14.91 -15.37
CA THR A 271 -30.27 -14.65 -16.50
C THR A 271 -29.19 -13.70 -16.00
N GLU A 272 -27.97 -14.23 -15.80
CA GLU A 272 -26.81 -13.41 -15.44
C GLU A 272 -26.58 -12.32 -16.51
N PRO A 273 -26.39 -11.05 -16.15
CA PRO A 273 -25.82 -10.08 -17.07
C PRO A 273 -24.36 -10.48 -17.31
N ALA A 274 -23.98 -10.58 -18.58
CA ALA A 274 -22.63 -10.88 -19.01
C ALA A 274 -21.62 -9.91 -18.35
N TYR A 275 -20.83 -10.42 -17.40
CA TYR A 275 -19.65 -9.72 -16.91
C TYR A 275 -18.64 -9.62 -18.06
N GLU A 276 -18.55 -8.44 -18.67
CA GLU A 276 -17.41 -8.06 -19.50
C GLU A 276 -16.14 -8.04 -18.65
N GLY A 277 -15.23 -9.00 -18.88
CA GLY A 277 -13.83 -8.86 -18.47
C GLY A 277 -13.30 -10.00 -17.60
N TYR A 278 -13.15 -11.18 -18.18
CA TYR A 278 -12.35 -12.21 -17.54
C TYR A 278 -10.85 -11.87 -17.57
N GLU A 279 -10.13 -12.11 -16.46
CA GLU A 279 -8.71 -11.76 -16.28
C GLU A 279 -7.78 -12.38 -17.34
N HIS A 280 -8.05 -13.62 -17.75
CA HIS A 280 -7.28 -14.32 -18.78
C HIS A 280 -7.30 -13.58 -20.14
N ALA A 281 -8.43 -12.97 -20.51
CA ALA A 281 -8.55 -12.18 -21.74
C ALA A 281 -7.82 -10.84 -21.67
N ILE A 282 -7.60 -10.29 -20.47
CA ILE A 282 -6.80 -9.08 -20.31
C ILE A 282 -5.31 -9.43 -20.41
N VAL A 283 -4.88 -10.54 -19.79
CA VAL A 283 -3.49 -11.05 -19.90
C VAL A 283 -3.13 -11.30 -21.37
N ALA A 284 -3.98 -12.03 -22.10
CA ALA A 284 -3.73 -12.34 -23.52
C ALA A 284 -3.63 -11.09 -24.39
N ARG A 285 -4.59 -10.15 -24.26
CA ARG A 285 -4.57 -8.88 -25.01
C ARG A 285 -3.37 -8.01 -24.65
N THR A 286 -2.96 -7.99 -23.39
CA THR A 286 -1.79 -7.22 -22.93
C THR A 286 -0.50 -7.80 -23.49
N CYS A 287 -0.31 -9.13 -23.42
CA CYS A 287 0.83 -9.80 -24.03
C CYS A 287 0.90 -9.59 -25.54
N ARG A 288 -0.24 -9.59 -26.24
CA ARG A 288 -0.31 -9.25 -27.67
C ARG A 288 0.20 -7.83 -27.95
N ALA A 289 -0.23 -6.85 -27.14
CA ALA A 289 0.25 -5.48 -27.28
C ALA A 289 1.76 -5.35 -27.01
N LEU A 290 2.31 -6.18 -26.11
CA LEU A 290 3.73 -6.20 -25.76
C LEU A 290 4.60 -7.03 -26.73
N ALA A 291 4.01 -7.82 -27.63
CA ALA A 291 4.74 -8.67 -28.57
C ALA A 291 5.72 -7.87 -29.45
N ALA A 292 5.33 -6.66 -29.88
CA ALA A 292 6.19 -5.78 -30.67
C ALA A 292 7.39 -5.22 -29.87
N ALA A 293 7.38 -5.32 -28.54
CA ALA A 293 8.44 -4.81 -27.66
C ALA A 293 9.51 -5.86 -27.32
N THR A 294 9.45 -7.06 -27.89
CA THR A 294 10.44 -8.14 -27.68
C THR A 294 10.90 -8.75 -29.00
N ARG A 295 12.11 -9.31 -29.03
CA ARG A 295 12.63 -10.12 -30.15
C ARG A 295 12.42 -11.63 -29.93
N SER A 296 11.81 -12.02 -28.81
CA SER A 296 11.64 -13.42 -28.39
C SER A 296 10.17 -13.73 -28.12
N SER A 297 9.25 -13.29 -28.99
CA SER A 297 7.81 -13.57 -28.87
C SER A 297 7.46 -15.06 -28.96
N ASP A 298 8.35 -15.86 -29.56
CA ASP A 298 8.19 -17.31 -29.70
C ASP A 298 8.95 -18.09 -28.61
N ASP A 299 9.60 -17.39 -27.68
CA ASP A 299 10.33 -17.99 -26.55
C ASP A 299 10.08 -17.18 -25.28
N CYS A 300 8.96 -17.50 -24.64
CA CYS A 300 8.45 -16.83 -23.44
C CYS A 300 8.29 -17.81 -22.29
N TYR A 301 8.46 -17.29 -21.09
CA TYR A 301 8.25 -17.98 -19.84
C TYR A 301 6.90 -17.60 -19.24
N PHE A 302 6.20 -18.60 -18.71
CA PHE A 302 4.90 -18.47 -18.06
C PHE A 302 4.98 -19.09 -16.67
N ALA A 303 4.75 -18.29 -15.62
CA ALA A 303 4.71 -18.77 -14.26
C ALA A 303 3.25 -18.91 -13.80
N ILE A 304 2.81 -20.15 -13.56
CA ILE A 304 1.46 -20.48 -13.12
C ILE A 304 1.49 -20.80 -11.63
N TRP A 305 0.60 -20.20 -10.85
CA TRP A 305 0.58 -20.39 -9.40
C TRP A 305 0.25 -21.84 -9.04
N ALA A 306 1.05 -22.45 -8.16
CA ALA A 306 0.88 -23.84 -7.74
C ALA A 306 -0.37 -24.09 -6.89
N GLY A 307 -1.09 -23.03 -6.48
CA GLY A 307 -2.33 -23.12 -5.71
C GLY A 307 -3.62 -23.20 -6.53
N TYR A 308 -3.54 -23.03 -7.85
CA TYR A 308 -4.71 -23.12 -8.73
C TYR A 308 -5.30 -24.54 -8.77
N SER A 309 -6.63 -24.64 -8.65
CA SER A 309 -7.34 -25.93 -8.61
C SER A 309 -7.51 -26.60 -9.98
N GLY A 310 -7.35 -25.84 -11.08
CA GLY A 310 -7.58 -26.31 -12.45
C GLY A 310 -6.34 -26.81 -13.20
N VAL A 311 -5.14 -26.69 -12.61
CA VAL A 311 -3.89 -27.04 -13.29
C VAL A 311 -3.77 -28.55 -13.43
N VAL A 312 -3.92 -29.03 -14.67
CA VAL A 312 -3.54 -30.38 -15.11
C VAL A 312 -2.14 -30.67 -14.57
N SER A 313 -2.10 -31.74 -13.77
CA SER A 313 -0.96 -32.38 -13.13
C SER A 313 0.40 -31.71 -13.39
N PRO A 314 1.03 -31.08 -12.38
CA PRO A 314 2.37 -30.55 -12.57
C PRO A 314 3.30 -31.66 -13.04
N LEU A 315 4.05 -31.42 -14.11
CA LEU A 315 5.08 -32.36 -14.57
C LEU A 315 5.92 -32.76 -13.35
N PRO A 316 5.95 -34.05 -12.96
CA PRO A 316 6.74 -34.48 -11.81
C PRO A 316 8.21 -34.10 -12.01
N GLY A 317 8.75 -33.25 -11.15
CA GLY A 317 10.13 -32.74 -11.26
C GLY A 317 10.34 -31.56 -12.23
N GLY A 318 9.28 -30.92 -12.72
CA GLY A 318 9.38 -29.74 -13.59
C GLY A 318 9.98 -28.51 -12.88
N PRO A 319 10.52 -27.54 -13.65
CA PRO A 319 11.13 -26.32 -13.10
C PRO A 319 10.11 -25.50 -12.32
N ARG A 320 10.54 -25.01 -11.14
CA ARG A 320 9.73 -24.19 -10.24
C ARG A 320 10.39 -22.83 -10.02
N MET A 321 9.57 -21.80 -9.94
CA MET A 321 9.97 -20.47 -9.49
C MET A 321 9.43 -20.27 -8.08
N HIS A 322 10.34 -19.99 -7.14
CA HIS A 322 9.97 -19.68 -5.75
C HIS A 322 10.05 -18.17 -5.53
N ILE A 323 8.94 -17.57 -5.14
CA ILE A 323 8.87 -16.23 -4.58
C ILE A 323 8.45 -16.40 -3.11
N PRO A 324 8.95 -15.61 -2.15
CA PRO A 324 8.59 -15.80 -0.74
C PRO A 324 7.07 -15.95 -0.54
N ASN A 325 6.65 -17.07 0.07
CA ASN A 325 5.25 -17.47 0.34
C ASN A 325 4.40 -17.87 -0.89
N ARG A 326 4.98 -17.99 -2.09
CA ARG A 326 4.29 -18.39 -3.32
C ARG A 326 5.19 -19.25 -4.21
N ASP A 327 4.71 -20.43 -4.58
CA ASP A 327 5.38 -21.28 -5.55
C ASP A 327 4.67 -21.26 -6.90
N TYR A 328 5.46 -21.28 -7.98
CA TYR A 328 4.95 -21.28 -9.34
C TYR A 328 5.56 -22.42 -10.15
N HIS A 329 4.75 -23.01 -11.01
CA HIS A 329 5.18 -23.89 -12.09
C HIS A 329 5.62 -23.05 -13.27
N LEU A 330 6.82 -23.32 -13.79
CA LEU A 330 7.37 -22.59 -14.93
C LEU A 330 7.15 -23.38 -16.22
N TYR A 331 6.53 -22.72 -17.20
CA TYR A 331 6.34 -23.24 -18.55
C TYR A 331 7.05 -22.35 -19.56
N VAL A 332 7.37 -22.92 -20.72
CA VAL A 332 7.93 -22.21 -21.86
C VAL A 332 6.96 -22.38 -23.04
N GLY A 333 6.75 -21.32 -23.81
CA GLY A 333 5.87 -21.32 -24.96
C GLY A 333 5.94 -20.01 -25.75
N THR A 334 4.99 -19.80 -26.64
CA THR A 334 4.89 -18.61 -27.50
C THR A 334 3.80 -17.67 -27.00
N LEU A 335 3.91 -16.36 -27.28
CA LEU A 335 2.80 -15.44 -26.97
C LEU A 335 1.52 -15.76 -27.77
N SER A 336 1.65 -16.46 -28.90
CA SER A 336 0.50 -16.90 -29.70
C SER A 336 -0.34 -17.96 -28.98
N ASP A 337 0.25 -18.73 -28.06
CA ASP A 337 -0.46 -19.73 -27.27
C ASP A 337 -1.51 -19.10 -26.35
N LEU A 338 -1.33 -17.83 -25.97
CA LEU A 338 -2.28 -17.05 -25.17
C LEU A 338 -3.57 -16.70 -25.93
N LYS A 339 -3.63 -16.89 -27.26
CA LYS A 339 -4.82 -16.57 -28.06
C LYS A 339 -6.06 -17.34 -27.60
N ALA A 340 -5.88 -18.54 -27.06
CA ALA A 340 -6.98 -19.33 -26.48
C ALA A 340 -7.70 -18.60 -25.34
N TRP A 341 -6.98 -17.74 -24.60
CA TRP A 341 -7.53 -16.91 -23.53
C TRP A 341 -8.19 -15.62 -24.00
N GLU A 342 -8.29 -15.33 -25.29
CA GLU A 342 -9.07 -14.17 -25.73
C GLU A 342 -10.56 -14.48 -25.93
N GLN A 343 -10.91 -15.76 -25.95
CA GLN A 343 -12.29 -16.20 -26.07
C GLN A 343 -12.95 -16.29 -24.69
N PRO A 344 -14.25 -15.97 -24.58
CA PRO A 344 -15.00 -16.18 -23.34
C PRO A 344 -14.93 -17.66 -22.92
N LEU A 345 -14.71 -17.91 -21.63
CA LEU A 345 -14.78 -19.27 -21.09
C LEU A 345 -16.24 -19.73 -21.10
N THR A 346 -16.45 -20.94 -21.56
CA THR A 346 -17.71 -21.68 -21.46
C THR A 346 -17.58 -22.80 -20.43
N HIS A 347 -18.69 -23.38 -20.02
CA HIS A 347 -18.71 -24.58 -19.17
C HIS A 347 -18.02 -25.79 -19.82
N GLU A 348 -17.81 -25.76 -21.14
CA GLU A 348 -17.07 -26.78 -21.90
C GLU A 348 -15.56 -26.47 -22.00
N THR A 349 -15.13 -25.30 -21.54
CA THR A 349 -13.74 -24.88 -21.63
C THR A 349 -12.88 -25.64 -20.61
N PRO A 350 -11.76 -26.28 -21.03
CA PRO A 350 -10.91 -27.04 -20.12
C PRO A 350 -10.46 -26.22 -18.91
N ALA A 351 -10.48 -26.83 -17.71
CA ALA A 351 -10.11 -26.21 -16.44
C ALA A 351 -8.76 -25.45 -16.49
N LEU A 352 -7.81 -25.93 -17.28
CA LEU A 352 -6.49 -25.32 -17.49
C LEU A 352 -6.55 -23.91 -18.08
N LEU A 353 -7.62 -23.57 -18.81
CA LEU A 353 -7.78 -22.26 -19.42
C LEU A 353 -8.51 -21.27 -18.51
N HIS A 354 -8.97 -21.68 -17.33
CA HIS A 354 -9.65 -20.79 -16.40
C HIS A 354 -8.66 -19.91 -15.61
N ASP A 355 -7.46 -20.42 -15.36
CA ASP A 355 -6.46 -19.78 -14.50
C ASP A 355 -5.26 -19.25 -15.33
N PRO A 356 -5.13 -17.93 -15.56
CA PRO A 356 -4.01 -17.37 -16.32
C PRO A 356 -2.69 -17.37 -15.52
N PRO A 357 -1.54 -17.25 -16.21
CA PRO A 357 -0.23 -17.20 -15.59
C PRO A 357 -0.12 -15.92 -14.77
N ALA A 358 0.44 -16.08 -13.57
CA ALA A 358 0.72 -14.97 -12.69
C ALA A 358 1.83 -14.07 -13.25
N PHE A 359 2.76 -14.65 -14.01
CA PHE A 359 3.80 -13.90 -14.70
C PHE A 359 4.03 -14.38 -16.13
N VAL A 360 4.29 -13.45 -17.04
CA VAL A 360 4.72 -13.71 -18.43
C VAL A 360 5.90 -12.82 -18.76
N TRP A 361 6.99 -13.39 -19.30
CA TRP A 361 8.12 -12.60 -19.81
C TRP A 361 8.85 -13.32 -20.95
N PRO A 362 9.35 -12.59 -21.97
CA PRO A 362 10.15 -13.16 -23.05
C PRO A 362 11.58 -13.49 -22.60
N ALA A 363 12.24 -14.40 -23.30
CA ALA A 363 13.61 -14.82 -23.00
C ALA A 363 14.64 -13.68 -23.08
N ASP A 364 14.40 -12.66 -23.92
CA ASP A 364 15.22 -11.45 -23.97
C ASP A 364 14.97 -10.46 -22.83
N ARG A 365 14.04 -10.77 -21.92
CA ARG A 365 13.68 -10.00 -20.72
C ARG A 365 13.29 -8.55 -21.01
N ALA A 366 12.77 -8.26 -22.20
CA ALA A 366 12.39 -6.90 -22.58
C ALA A 366 11.25 -6.32 -21.72
N TRP A 367 10.40 -7.19 -21.15
CA TRP A 367 9.31 -6.82 -20.26
C TRP A 367 8.94 -8.00 -19.35
N CYS A 368 8.14 -7.74 -18.31
CA CYS A 368 7.51 -8.75 -17.49
C CYS A 368 6.10 -8.27 -17.12
N LEU A 369 5.10 -9.07 -17.48
CA LEU A 369 3.70 -8.86 -17.11
C LEU A 369 3.40 -9.65 -15.85
N ALA A 370 2.82 -9.00 -14.84
CA ALA A 370 2.33 -9.64 -13.62
C ALA A 370 0.79 -9.51 -13.53
N SER A 371 0.12 -10.63 -13.35
CA SER A 371 -1.33 -10.76 -13.18
C SER A 371 -1.59 -11.63 -11.95
N ASP A 372 -1.55 -11.03 -10.76
CA ASP A 372 -1.74 -11.76 -9.51
C ASP A 372 -3.23 -11.78 -9.12
N VAL A 373 -3.71 -12.91 -8.61
CA VAL A 373 -5.08 -13.11 -8.12
C VAL A 373 -5.41 -12.15 -6.97
N ASP A 374 -4.37 -11.67 -6.27
CA ASP A 374 -4.48 -10.75 -5.14
C ASP A 374 -4.27 -9.26 -5.52
N LEU A 375 -3.80 -8.95 -6.74
CA LEU A 375 -3.45 -7.58 -7.16
C LEU A 375 -3.84 -7.30 -8.62
N ARG A 376 -4.64 -6.24 -8.84
CA ARG A 376 -4.94 -5.66 -10.16
C ARG A 376 -3.72 -5.72 -11.10
N ILE A 377 -3.93 -6.15 -12.34
CA ILE A 377 -2.91 -6.35 -13.39
C ILE A 377 -1.88 -5.19 -13.42
N ARG A 378 -0.59 -5.53 -13.28
CA ARG A 378 0.53 -4.58 -13.38
C ARG A 378 1.53 -5.05 -14.44
N GLY A 379 1.76 -4.24 -15.48
CA GLY A 379 2.80 -4.46 -16.47
C GLY A 379 4.08 -3.67 -16.16
N SER A 380 5.23 -4.30 -16.33
CA SER A 380 6.53 -3.61 -16.32
C SER A 380 7.25 -3.84 -17.64
N VAL A 381 7.60 -2.77 -18.36
CA VAL A 381 8.43 -2.82 -19.56
C VAL A 381 9.80 -2.29 -19.19
N GLY A 382 10.85 -3.06 -19.45
CA GLY A 382 12.19 -2.71 -19.00
C GLY A 382 13.24 -3.48 -19.77
N ARG A 383 13.84 -2.85 -20.79
CA ARG A 383 15.18 -3.24 -21.24
C ARG A 383 16.12 -2.93 -20.08
N TYR A 384 16.97 -3.87 -19.67
CA TYR A 384 17.91 -3.66 -18.55
C TYR A 384 19.03 -2.67 -18.94
N GLN A 385 18.66 -1.39 -19.07
CA GLN A 385 19.45 -0.18 -18.92
C GLN A 385 18.46 0.96 -18.56
N GLY A 386 18.11 1.08 -17.28
CA GLY A 386 17.30 2.19 -16.76
C GLY A 386 15.79 2.07 -17.02
N ALA A 387 15.01 2.00 -15.94
CA ALA A 387 13.56 1.85 -15.96
C ALA A 387 12.82 2.93 -16.78
N ARG A 388 11.81 2.53 -17.56
CA ARG A 388 10.69 3.40 -17.99
C ARG A 388 9.36 2.66 -17.79
N LEU A 389 8.55 3.17 -16.87
CA LEU A 389 7.15 2.75 -16.69
C LEU A 389 6.30 3.34 -17.82
N ALA A 390 5.53 2.49 -18.51
CA ALA A 390 4.43 2.93 -19.37
C ALA A 390 3.13 2.44 -18.75
N GLY A 391 2.30 3.36 -18.26
CA GLY A 391 0.94 3.05 -17.79
C GLY A 391 0.01 2.86 -18.99
N ALA A 392 -0.71 1.74 -19.04
CA ALA A 392 -1.82 1.56 -19.96
C ALA A 392 -3.06 2.29 -19.40
N SER A 393 -3.62 3.19 -20.21
CA SER A 393 -4.75 4.06 -19.91
C SER A 393 -6.09 3.30 -19.82
N ARG A 394 -7.03 3.82 -19.01
CA ARG A 394 -8.45 3.42 -18.98
C ARG A 394 -9.10 3.55 -20.37
N PRO A 395 -10.02 2.67 -20.79
CA PRO A 395 -10.93 2.99 -21.89
C PRO A 395 -11.89 4.11 -21.44
N ALA A 396 -12.05 5.12 -22.30
CA ALA A 396 -12.95 6.24 -22.11
C ALA A 396 -14.41 5.77 -22.08
N ALA A 397 -15.22 6.37 -21.21
CA ALA A 397 -16.66 6.16 -21.17
C ALA A 397 -17.27 6.57 -22.51
N ALA A 398 -18.01 5.64 -23.13
CA ALA A 398 -18.80 5.93 -24.32
C ALA A 398 -19.95 6.89 -23.95
N SER A 399 -19.92 8.08 -24.54
CA SER A 399 -21.03 9.03 -24.54
C SER A 399 -22.21 8.44 -25.31
N THR A 400 -23.35 8.32 -24.65
CA THR A 400 -24.64 7.99 -25.24
C THR A 400 -25.10 9.11 -26.18
N HIS A 401 -24.99 8.89 -27.50
CA HIS A 401 -25.68 9.69 -28.49
C HIS A 401 -27.13 9.21 -28.61
N HIS A 402 -28.07 10.11 -28.31
CA HIS A 402 -29.49 9.95 -28.62
C HIS A 402 -29.71 9.81 -30.14
N ARG A 403 -30.43 8.77 -30.54
CA ARG A 403 -31.05 8.63 -31.86
C ARG A 403 -32.06 9.76 -32.08
N THR A 404 -31.87 10.57 -33.11
CA THR A 404 -32.97 11.25 -33.81
C THR A 404 -33.36 10.41 -35.02
N GLY A 405 -34.65 10.09 -35.10
CA GLY A 405 -35.23 9.21 -36.12
C GLY A 405 -35.24 9.81 -37.52
N LEU A 406 -35.29 8.88 -38.47
CA LEU A 406 -35.54 9.07 -39.89
C LEU A 406 -36.88 9.76 -40.17
N GLY A 407 -36.87 10.67 -41.13
CA GLY A 407 -38.02 11.07 -41.94
C GLY A 407 -37.53 11.47 -43.33
N SER A 408 -37.67 10.56 -44.30
CA SER A 408 -37.54 10.82 -45.75
C SER A 408 -38.83 11.50 -46.27
N PRO A 409 -38.85 12.04 -47.50
CA PRO A 409 -37.77 12.19 -48.49
C PRO A 409 -37.28 13.63 -48.70
#